data_AF-A0A5E4DBW1-F1
#
_entry.id   AF-A0A5E4DBW1-F1
#
_cell.length_a   1.000
_cell.length_b   1.000
_cell.length_c   1.000
_cell.angle_alpha   90.00
_cell.angle_beta   90.00
_cell.angle_gamma   90.00
#
_symmetry.space_group_name_H-M   'P 1'
#
loop_
_entity.id
_entity.type
_entity.pdbx_description
1 polymer ?
#
loop_
_entity_poly.entity_id
_entity_poly.type
_entity_poly.pdbx_seq_one_letter_code
_entity_poly.pdbx_strand_id
1 'polypeptide(L)'
;KDKKGGCNLSRVDSTTCLFPVEEKAVEYYFASDASAVIEHTNRVIFLEDDDVAAVVDGRLSIHRIKRTAGDHPARAVQTLQMELQQIMKGNFSSFMQKEIFEQPESVVNTMRGRVNFDDYT
;
A
#
# COMPACT_ATOMS: atom_id res chain seq x y z
N LYS A 1 -9.24 44.93 14.37
CA LYS A 1 -8.72 44.67 13.00
C LYS A 1 -7.35 44.07 13.22
N ASP A 2 -7.28 42.79 13.58
CA ASP A 2 -6.09 42.19 14.16
C ASP A 2 -5.71 40.95 13.34
N LYS A 3 -4.90 41.21 12.30
CA LYS A 3 -4.15 40.20 11.56
C LYS A 3 -2.78 40.06 12.22
N LYS A 4 -2.56 39.02 13.03
CA LYS A 4 -1.25 38.48 13.44
C LYS A 4 -1.49 37.05 13.91
N GLY A 5 -0.83 36.00 13.46
CA GLY A 5 0.14 35.77 12.40
C GLY A 5 0.13 34.25 12.20
N GLY A 6 -0.03 33.78 10.97
CA GLY A 6 -0.04 32.35 10.67
C GLY A 6 1.29 31.72 11.07
N CYS A 7 1.23 30.65 11.85
CA CYS A 7 2.40 29.89 12.26
C CYS A 7 2.95 29.15 11.03
N ASN A 8 3.89 29.76 10.32
CA ASN A 8 4.72 29.08 9.32
C ASN A 8 5.84 28.33 10.05
N LEU A 9 5.48 27.23 10.71
CA LEU A 9 6.46 26.20 11.04
C LEU A 9 6.87 25.57 9.72
N SER A 10 8.08 25.89 9.25
CA SER A 10 8.73 25.08 8.21
C SER A 10 8.86 23.67 8.78
N ARG A 11 7.97 22.76 8.36
CA ARG A 11 8.06 21.33 8.70
C ARG A 11 9.30 20.76 8.03
N VAL A 12 10.41 20.91 8.73
CA VAL A 12 11.64 20.18 8.44
C VAL A 12 11.31 18.72 8.69
N ASP A 13 11.77 17.83 7.82
CA ASP A 13 11.71 16.38 7.91
C ASP A 13 10.47 15.65 7.33
N SER A 14 10.10 16.00 6.08
CA SER A 14 9.36 15.05 5.23
C SER A 14 10.27 13.85 4.91
N THR A 15 9.87 12.67 5.36
CA THR A 15 10.67 11.45 5.26
C THR A 15 10.57 10.83 3.85
N THR A 16 9.42 11.02 3.18
CA THR A 16 9.21 10.63 1.78
C THR A 16 8.29 11.64 1.10
N CYS A 17 8.71 12.20 -0.02
CA CYS A 17 7.89 13.05 -0.88
C CYS A 17 7.74 12.36 -2.24
N LEU A 18 6.51 11.99 -2.59
CA LEU A 18 6.19 11.49 -3.92
C LEU A 18 5.71 12.64 -4.78
N PHE A 19 6.44 12.85 -5.88
CA PHE A 19 6.11 13.83 -6.88
C PHE A 19 5.34 13.17 -8.01
N PRO A 20 4.30 13.84 -8.56
CA PRO A 20 3.77 13.46 -9.86
C PRO A 20 4.90 13.57 -10.89
N VAL A 21 5.14 12.50 -11.63
CA VAL A 21 6.07 12.50 -12.77
C VAL A 21 5.40 13.32 -13.87
N GLU A 22 5.94 14.52 -14.12
CA GLU A 22 5.66 15.48 -15.22
C GLU A 22 4.24 15.45 -15.85
N GLU A 23 3.46 16.49 -15.55
CA GLU A 23 2.17 16.87 -16.19
C GLU A 23 1.00 15.86 -16.18
N LYS A 24 1.13 14.71 -15.50
CA LYS A 24 0.00 13.78 -15.38
C LYS A 24 -0.85 14.06 -14.13
N ALA A 25 -2.16 14.06 -14.31
CA ALA A 25 -3.12 14.04 -13.22
C ALA A 25 -2.85 12.81 -12.34
N VAL A 26 -2.77 13.03 -11.02
CA VAL A 26 -2.49 11.99 -10.02
C VAL A 26 -3.67 11.85 -9.08
N GLU A 27 -4.03 10.62 -8.78
CA GLU A 27 -5.07 10.27 -7.83
C GLU A 27 -4.46 9.48 -6.67
N TYR A 28 -4.89 9.79 -5.45
CA TYR A 28 -4.46 9.10 -4.25
C TYR A 28 -5.68 8.49 -3.57
N TYR A 29 -5.60 7.19 -3.28
CA TYR A 29 -6.65 6.43 -2.60
C TYR A 29 -6.18 6.10 -1.18
N PHE A 30 -7.00 6.42 -0.19
CA PHE A 30 -6.76 6.08 1.21
C PHE A 30 -7.75 5.01 1.66
N ALA A 31 -7.22 3.88 2.12
CA ALA A 31 -8.02 2.76 2.61
C ALA A 31 -7.34 2.09 3.79
N SER A 32 -8.12 1.43 4.64
CA SER A 32 -7.60 0.62 5.75
C SER A 32 -7.09 -0.75 5.29
N ASP A 33 -7.57 -1.23 4.15
CA ASP A 33 -7.19 -2.52 3.59
C ASP A 33 -6.87 -2.38 2.09
N ALA A 34 -5.94 -3.21 1.62
CA ALA A 34 -5.46 -3.23 0.25
C ALA A 34 -6.52 -3.69 -0.75
N SER A 35 -7.48 -4.53 -0.30
CA SER A 35 -8.55 -5.05 -1.14
C SER A 35 -9.44 -3.96 -1.75
N ALA A 36 -9.64 -2.85 -1.04
CA ALA A 36 -10.45 -1.72 -1.52
C ALA A 36 -9.77 -0.88 -2.61
N VAL A 37 -8.44 -0.98 -2.73
CA VAL A 37 -7.63 -0.14 -3.63
C VAL A 37 -7.17 -0.93 -4.86
N ILE A 38 -7.13 -2.27 -4.79
CA ILE A 38 -6.61 -3.11 -5.88
C ILE A 38 -7.37 -2.91 -7.20
N GLU A 39 -8.65 -2.51 -7.16
CA GLU A 39 -9.45 -2.22 -8.35
C GLU A 39 -8.92 -1.02 -9.15
N HIS A 40 -8.25 -0.08 -8.47
CA HIS A 40 -7.75 1.16 -9.05
C HIS A 40 -6.24 1.17 -9.24
N THR A 41 -5.47 0.57 -8.31
CA THR A 41 -4.00 0.54 -8.38
C THR A 41 -3.42 -0.64 -7.64
N ASN A 42 -2.34 -1.21 -8.19
CA ASN A 42 -1.53 -2.24 -7.54
C ASN A 42 -0.32 -1.66 -6.78
N ARG A 43 -0.12 -0.34 -6.82
CA ARG A 43 0.97 0.35 -6.13
C ARG A 43 0.45 0.95 -4.84
N VAL A 44 0.97 0.48 -3.71
CA VAL A 44 0.55 0.90 -2.37
C VAL A 44 1.73 1.29 -1.50
N ILE A 45 1.45 2.10 -0.49
CA ILE A 45 2.40 2.48 0.54
C ILE A 45 1.74 2.15 1.87
N PHE A 46 2.36 1.26 2.64
CA PHE A 46 1.91 0.97 4.00
C PHE A 46 2.47 2.04 4.94
N LEU A 47 1.56 2.69 5.66
CA LEU A 47 1.91 3.60 6.75
C LEU A 47 2.20 2.77 8.00
N GLU A 48 3.24 3.14 8.74
CA GLU A 48 3.54 2.57 10.06
C GLU A 48 2.98 3.44 11.18
N ASP A 49 3.13 2.96 12.41
CA ASP A 49 2.78 3.71 13.60
C ASP A 49 3.52 5.06 13.67
N ASP A 50 2.77 6.08 14.06
CA ASP A 50 3.18 7.50 14.12
C ASP A 50 3.49 8.15 12.75
N ASP A 51 3.19 7.50 11.62
CA ASP A 51 3.25 8.12 10.30
C ASP A 51 2.02 9.01 10.04
N VAL A 52 2.28 10.18 9.49
CA VAL A 52 1.28 11.16 9.08
C VAL A 52 1.47 11.46 7.60
N ALA A 53 0.55 10.96 6.78
CA ALA A 53 0.48 11.28 5.36
C ALA A 53 -0.30 12.58 5.13
N ALA A 54 0.22 13.46 4.28
CA ALA A 54 -0.41 14.70 3.87
C ALA A 54 -0.28 14.89 2.36
N VAL A 55 -1.41 15.14 1.69
CA VAL A 55 -1.45 15.51 0.27
C VAL A 55 -1.66 17.01 0.16
N VAL A 56 -0.68 17.71 -0.42
CA VAL A 56 -0.71 19.16 -0.62
C VAL A 56 -0.24 19.45 -2.04
N ASP A 57 -1.02 20.24 -2.80
CA ASP A 57 -0.71 20.61 -4.18
C ASP A 57 -0.40 19.41 -5.10
N GLY A 58 -1.15 18.31 -4.93
CA GLY A 58 -0.94 17.07 -5.69
C GLY A 58 0.32 16.29 -5.31
N ARG A 59 0.98 16.63 -4.20
CA ARG A 59 2.17 15.94 -3.68
C ARG A 59 1.82 15.19 -2.41
N LEU A 60 2.12 13.90 -2.38
CA LEU A 60 2.01 13.09 -1.18
C LEU A 60 3.32 13.19 -0.38
N SER A 61 3.21 13.66 0.86
CA SER A 61 4.33 13.74 1.82
C SER A 61 4.00 12.91 3.05
N ILE A 62 4.98 12.15 3.54
CA ILE A 62 4.85 11.35 4.76
C ILE A 62 5.83 11.90 5.79
N HIS A 63 5.31 12.19 6.99
CA HIS A 63 6.04 12.76 8.12
C HIS A 63 5.89 11.83 9.32
N ARG A 64 6.92 11.71 10.15
CA ARG A 64 6.87 10.90 11.37
C ARG A 64 7.04 11.78 12.61
N ILE A 65 6.19 11.58 13.62
CA ILE A 65 6.14 12.45 14.81
C ILE A 65 7.34 12.18 15.75
N LYS A 66 7.79 10.93 15.84
CA LYS A 66 8.95 10.51 16.65
C LYS A 66 9.96 9.81 15.75
N ARG A 67 11.19 10.33 15.69
CA ARG A 67 12.30 9.66 15.01
C ARG A 67 13.13 8.90 16.03
N THR A 68 13.18 7.58 15.91
CA THR A 68 14.13 6.77 16.69
C THR A 68 15.35 6.51 15.82
N ALA A 69 16.55 6.48 16.40
CA ALA A 69 17.78 6.17 15.66
C ALA A 69 17.70 4.72 15.13
N GLY A 70 17.41 4.56 13.84
CA GLY A 70 17.20 3.26 13.19
C GLY A 70 16.04 3.23 12.20
N ASP A 71 15.14 4.22 12.24
CA ASP A 71 14.01 4.29 11.31
C ASP A 71 14.47 4.65 9.89
N HIS A 72 14.17 3.76 8.94
CA HIS A 72 14.47 4.02 7.53
C HIS A 72 13.58 5.16 7.02
N PRO A 73 14.16 6.23 6.45
CA PRO A 73 13.39 7.43 6.16
C PRO A 73 12.39 7.24 5.00
N ALA A 74 12.70 6.34 4.07
CA ALA A 74 11.92 6.16 2.86
C ALA A 74 10.91 5.01 2.99
N ARG A 75 9.61 5.30 2.89
CA ARG A 75 8.58 4.27 2.69
C ARG A 75 8.65 3.79 1.25
N ALA A 76 8.93 2.50 1.04
CA ALA A 76 8.98 1.92 -0.28
C ALA A 76 7.55 1.77 -0.85
N VAL A 77 7.36 2.16 -2.11
CA VAL A 77 6.15 1.81 -2.85
C VAL A 77 6.19 0.33 -3.16
N GLN A 78 5.28 -0.43 -2.56
CA GLN A 78 5.18 -1.87 -2.77
C GLN A 78 4.19 -2.14 -3.90
N THR A 79 4.50 -3.15 -4.72
CA THR A 79 3.57 -3.66 -5.74
C THR A 79 2.87 -4.88 -5.16
N LEU A 80 1.55 -4.81 -5.02
CA LEU A 80 0.75 -5.93 -4.57
C LEU A 80 0.75 -7.01 -5.65
N GLN A 81 1.02 -8.25 -5.25
CA GLN A 81 0.91 -9.44 -6.11
C GLN A 81 -0.49 -10.08 -6.04
N MET A 82 -1.49 -9.34 -5.57
CA MET A 82 -2.88 -9.80 -5.58
C MET A 82 -3.49 -9.53 -6.96
N GLU A 83 -4.04 -10.56 -7.57
CA GLU A 83 -4.85 -10.42 -8.78
C GLU A 83 -6.30 -10.09 -8.37
N LEU A 84 -6.95 -9.18 -9.11
CA LEU A 84 -8.32 -8.73 -8.84
C LEU A 84 -9.29 -9.92 -8.70
N GLN A 85 -9.08 -10.97 -9.50
CA GLN A 85 -9.85 -12.21 -9.50
C GLN A 85 -9.84 -12.93 -8.14
N GLN A 86 -8.79 -12.77 -7.33
CA GLN A 86 -8.70 -13.42 -6.02
C GLN A 86 -9.65 -12.80 -5.00
N ILE A 87 -10.02 -11.53 -5.16
CA ILE A 87 -10.90 -10.80 -4.23
C ILE A 87 -12.36 -10.83 -4.71
N MET A 88 -12.60 -11.01 -6.01
CA MET A 88 -13.95 -11.07 -6.56
C MET A 88 -14.60 -12.44 -6.36
N LYS A 89 -15.93 -12.47 -6.24
CA LYS A 89 -16.71 -13.72 -6.14
C LYS A 89 -16.63 -14.58 -7.41
N GLY A 90 -16.38 -13.97 -8.56
CA GLY A 90 -16.33 -14.64 -9.87
C GLY A 90 -17.63 -15.39 -10.20
N ASN A 91 -17.50 -16.63 -10.64
CA ASN A 91 -18.62 -17.49 -11.04
C ASN A 91 -19.31 -18.22 -9.87
N PHE A 92 -18.88 -18.01 -8.64
CA PHE A 92 -19.47 -18.68 -7.47
C PHE A 92 -20.72 -17.95 -6.99
N SER A 93 -21.50 -18.58 -6.11
CA SER A 93 -22.70 -17.97 -5.51
C SER A 93 -22.39 -17.22 -4.21
N SER A 94 -21.37 -17.66 -3.46
CA SER A 94 -20.90 -17.08 -2.20
C SER A 94 -19.37 -17.14 -2.11
N PHE A 95 -18.76 -16.26 -1.30
CA PHE A 95 -17.32 -16.28 -1.05
C PHE A 95 -16.86 -17.58 -0.39
N MET A 96 -17.63 -18.09 0.57
CA MET A 96 -17.36 -19.39 1.20
C MET A 96 -17.28 -20.53 0.16
N GLN A 97 -18.18 -20.55 -0.82
CA GLN A 97 -18.14 -21.56 -1.88
C GLN A 97 -16.87 -21.41 -2.73
N LYS A 98 -16.51 -20.19 -3.13
CA LYS A 98 -15.26 -19.91 -3.85
C LYS A 98 -14.05 -20.43 -3.07
N GLU A 99 -13.92 -20.05 -1.80
CA GLU A 99 -12.78 -20.42 -0.95
C GLU A 99 -12.66 -21.94 -0.77
N ILE A 100 -13.78 -22.68 -0.63
CA ILE A 100 -13.76 -24.15 -0.55
C ILE A 100 -13.23 -24.76 -1.86
N PHE A 101 -13.66 -24.24 -3.02
CA PHE A 101 -13.23 -24.75 -4.32
C PHE A 101 -11.80 -24.35 -4.68
N GLU A 102 -11.29 -23.25 -4.16
CA GLU A 102 -9.91 -22.76 -4.37
C GLU A 102 -8.87 -23.42 -3.46
N GLN A 103 -9.27 -24.28 -2.52
CA GLN A 103 -8.35 -24.98 -1.62
C GLN A 103 -7.25 -25.78 -2.34
N PRO A 104 -7.52 -26.55 -3.43
CA PRO A 104 -6.47 -27.32 -4.10
C PRO A 104 -5.37 -26.44 -4.65
N GLU A 105 -5.74 -25.32 -5.29
CA GLU A 105 -4.79 -24.35 -5.82
C GLU A 105 -4.04 -23.63 -4.69
N SER A 106 -4.73 -23.26 -3.62
CA SER A 106 -4.15 -22.62 -2.43
C SER A 106 -3.06 -23.48 -1.79
N VAL A 107 -3.26 -24.81 -1.73
CA VAL A 107 -2.26 -25.76 -1.24
C VAL A 107 -1.03 -25.78 -2.17
N VAL A 108 -1.23 -25.85 -3.48
CA VAL A 108 -0.12 -25.83 -4.46
C VAL A 108 0.67 -24.52 -4.38
N ASN A 109 -0.01 -23.37 -4.32
CA ASN A 109 0.63 -22.06 -4.20
C ASN A 109 1.40 -21.92 -2.88
N THR A 110 0.92 -22.53 -1.79
CA THR A 110 1.63 -22.56 -0.51
C THR A 110 2.92 -23.37 -0.58
N MET A 111 2.93 -24.48 -1.33
CA MET A 111 4.10 -25.34 -1.52
C MET A 111 5.12 -24.76 -2.53
N ARG A 112 4.68 -23.89 -3.45
CA ARG A 112 5.54 -23.27 -4.48
C ARG A 112 6.75 -22.60 -3.84
N GLY A 113 7.95 -22.98 -4.29
CA GLY A 113 9.22 -22.46 -3.79
C GLY A 113 9.63 -22.95 -2.38
N ARG A 114 8.84 -23.84 -1.76
CA ARG A 114 9.14 -24.46 -0.46
C ARG A 114 9.40 -25.97 -0.55
N VAL A 115 8.86 -26.63 -1.56
CA VAL A 115 9.06 -28.07 -1.83
C VAL A 115 9.76 -28.21 -3.18
N ASN A 116 10.95 -28.83 -3.18
CA ASN A 116 11.65 -29.19 -4.40
C ASN A 116 11.32 -30.64 -4.76
N PHE A 117 10.68 -30.84 -5.92
CA PHE A 117 10.34 -32.17 -6.41
C PHE A 117 11.50 -32.80 -7.19
N ASP A 118 12.55 -32.02 -7.51
CA ASP A 118 13.67 -32.46 -8.34
C ASP A 118 14.79 -33.16 -7.53
N ASP A 119 14.84 -32.99 -6.20
CA ASP A 119 15.87 -33.59 -5.33
C ASP A 119 15.67 -35.11 -5.06
N TYR A 120 14.70 -35.74 -5.73
CA TYR A 120 14.36 -37.16 -5.57
C TYR A 120 14.66 -38.03 -6.80
N THR A 121 15.64 -37.64 -7.64
CA THR A 121 16.25 -38.53 -8.65
C THR A 121 17.75 -38.62 -8.46
#